data_AF-A0A0S3S612-F1
#
_entry.id   AF-A0A0S3S612-F1
#
_cell.length_a   1.000
_cell.length_b   1.000
_cell.length_c   1.000
_cell.angle_alpha   90.00
_cell.angle_beta   90.00
_cell.angle_gamma   90.00
#
_symmetry.space_group_name_H-M   'P 1'
#
loop_
_entity.id
_entity.type
_entity.pdbx_description
1 polymer ?
#
loop_
_entity_poly.entity_id
_entity_poly.type
_entity_poly.pdbx_seq_one_letter_code
_entity_poly.pdbx_strand_id
1 'polypeptide(L)' 'MFSVNRESMFSGLYMESVEEEGKNAVLSDLERASYKVQFMVMPGFKVAEALVKSRVYISKTCLKLNGGSFNW' A
#
# COMPACT_ATOMS: atom_id res chain seq x y z
N MET A 1 -3.81 18.53 -2.48
CA MET A 1 -4.43 17.27 -2.02
C MET A 1 -4.10 16.19 -3.02
N PHE A 2 -3.74 15.00 -2.56
CA PHE A 2 -3.37 13.85 -3.36
C PHE A 2 -4.42 12.76 -3.18
N SER A 3 -4.90 12.22 -4.29
CA SER A 3 -5.77 11.05 -4.31
C SER A 3 -5.01 9.87 -4.89
N VAL A 4 -5.27 8.69 -4.36
CA VAL A 4 -4.66 7.45 -4.83
C VAL A 4 -5.71 6.63 -5.56
N ASN A 5 -5.39 6.23 -6.79
CA ASN A 5 -6.28 5.37 -7.56
C ASN A 5 -6.14 3.92 -7.11
N ARG A 6 -7.25 3.18 -7.14
CA ARG A 6 -7.24 1.72 -6.99
C ARG A 6 -6.29 1.08 -8.00
N GLU A 7 -5.67 -0.03 -7.60
CA GLU A 7 -4.66 -0.80 -8.35
C GLU A 7 -3.31 -0.10 -8.54
N SER A 8 -3.14 1.13 -8.05
CA SER A 8 -1.82 1.79 -8.02
C SER A 8 -0.87 1.03 -7.12
N MET A 9 0.43 1.04 -7.44
CA MET A 9 1.45 0.50 -6.56
C MET A 9 1.48 1.26 -5.23
N PHE A 10 1.61 0.51 -4.14
CA PHE A 10 1.81 1.11 -2.82
C PHE A 10 3.16 1.81 -2.76
N SER A 11 3.19 3.02 -2.20
CA SER A 11 4.42 3.77 -1.96
C SER A 11 4.47 4.27 -0.53
N GLY A 12 5.38 3.71 0.28
CA GLY A 12 5.55 4.11 1.68
C GLY A 12 5.99 5.57 1.86
N LEU A 13 6.40 6.26 0.80
CA LEU A 13 6.73 7.69 0.83
C LEU A 13 5.48 8.57 0.90
N TYR A 14 4.41 8.18 0.20
CA TYR A 14 3.19 8.99 0.05
C TYR A 14 1.94 8.34 0.65
N MET A 15 2.04 7.07 1.07
CA MET A 15 0.93 6.25 1.54
C MET A 15 1.28 5.55 2.84
N GLU A 16 0.25 5.30 3.64
CA GLU A 16 0.28 4.53 4.88
C GLU A 16 -0.82 3.48 4.82
N SER A 17 -0.46 2.23 5.14
CA SER A 17 -1.42 1.13 5.18
C SER A 17 -2.30 1.24 6.43
N VAL A 18 -3.58 0.90 6.32
CA VAL A 18 -4.54 0.90 7.44
C VAL A 18 -4.55 -0.44 8.19
N GLU A 19 -3.58 -1.34 7.97
CA GLU A 19 -3.52 -2.64 8.67
C GLU A 19 -3.65 -2.51 10.20
N GLU A 20 -4.35 -3.49 10.79
CA GLU A 20 -4.59 -3.55 12.23
C GLU A 20 -3.29 -3.66 13.02
N GLU A 21 -3.26 -2.91 14.12
CA GLU A 21 -2.24 -2.88 15.17
C GLU A 21 -1.86 -4.31 15.60
N GLY A 22 -0.77 -4.84 15.05
CA GLY A 22 -0.33 -6.21 15.33
C GLY A 22 0.65 -6.78 14.31
N LYS A 23 0.66 -6.26 13.08
CA LYS A 23 1.64 -6.59 12.05
C LYS A 23 2.39 -5.34 11.62
N ASN A 24 3.10 -4.74 12.56
CA ASN A 24 4.17 -3.77 12.28
C ASN A 24 5.38 -4.49 11.63
N ALA A 25 5.13 -5.34 10.63
CA ALA A 25 6.18 -5.79 9.74
C ALA A 25 6.54 -4.55 8.92
N VAL A 26 7.68 -3.96 9.22
CA VAL A 26 8.37 -3.04 8.33
C VAL A 26 8.60 -3.83 7.03
N LEU A 27 7.61 -3.82 6.14
CA LEU A 27 7.69 -4.50 4.85
C LEU A 27 8.92 -3.95 4.15
N SER A 28 9.80 -4.86 3.69
CA SER A 28 10.93 -4.47 2.86
C SER A 28 10.42 -3.79 1.58
N ASP A 29 11.23 -2.93 0.96
CA ASP A 29 10.81 -2.23 -0.25
C ASP A 29 10.44 -3.18 -1.40
N LEU A 30 11.05 -4.37 -1.44
CA LEU A 30 10.71 -5.44 -2.39
C LEU A 30 9.32 -6.02 -2.12
N GLU A 31 8.98 -6.26 -0.85
CA GLU A 31 7.64 -6.71 -0.47
C GLU A 31 6.61 -5.61 -0.78
N ARG A 32 6.92 -4.33 -0.51
CA ARG A 32 6.04 -3.19 -0.83
C ARG A 32 5.73 -3.08 -2.32
N ALA A 33 6.69 -3.40 -3.19
CA ALA A 33 6.47 -3.41 -4.64
C ALA A 33 5.42 -4.45 -5.09
N SER A 34 5.15 -5.46 -4.26
CA SER A 34 4.11 -6.47 -4.49
C SER A 34 2.73 -6.09 -3.94
N TYR A 35 2.53 -4.88 -3.42
CA TYR A 35 1.23 -4.43 -2.92
C TYR A 35 0.60 -3.39 -3.83
N LYS A 36 -0.71 -3.56 -4.05
CA LYS A 36 -1.55 -2.59 -4.74
C LYS A 36 -2.57 -1.99 -3.79
N VAL A 37 -2.94 -0.75 -4.08
CA VAL A 37 -3.99 -0.03 -3.36
C VAL A 37 -5.34 -0.61 -3.74
N GLN A 38 -6.07 -1.10 -2.74
CA GLN A 38 -7.43 -1.61 -2.95
C GLN A 38 -8.48 -0.52 -2.71
N PHE A 39 -8.27 0.30 -1.68
CA PHE A 39 -9.18 1.39 -1.34
C PHE A 39 -8.44 2.51 -0.60
N MET A 40 -8.77 3.77 -0.91
CA MET A 40 -8.27 4.93 -0.18
C MET A 40 -9.32 5.39 0.82
N VAL A 41 -8.93 5.46 2.10
CA VAL A 41 -9.80 5.88 3.20
C VAL A 41 -9.60 7.34 3.55
N MET A 42 -8.36 7.83 3.44
CA MET A 42 -8.06 9.26 3.62
C MET A 42 -7.12 9.77 2.52
N PRO A 43 -7.38 10.96 1.97
CA PRO A 43 -6.48 11.61 1.03
C PRO A 43 -5.21 12.08 1.72
N GLY A 44 -4.09 12.05 1.00
CA GLY A 44 -2.86 12.70 1.43
C GLY A 44 -2.83 14.18 1.05
N PHE A 45 -1.98 14.96 1.70
CA PHE A 45 -1.75 16.35 1.34
C PHE A 45 -0.43 16.86 1.89
N LYS A 46 0.11 17.90 1.25
CA LYS A 46 1.28 18.63 1.74
C LYS A 46 0.82 19.98 2.26
N VAL A 47 1.20 20.33 3.47
CA VAL A 47 0.96 21.66 4.07
C VAL A 47 2.31 22.21 4.51
N ALA A 48 2.70 23.34 3.92
CA ALA A 48 4.05 23.87 4.02
C ALA A 48 5.09 22.77 3.70
N GLU A 49 5.90 22.38 4.68
CA GLU A 49 6.94 21.34 4.53
C GLU A 49 6.49 19.96 5.01
N ALA A 50 5.34 19.86 5.70
CA ALA A 50 4.82 18.60 6.23
C ALA A 50 4.04 17.82 5.18
N LEU A 51 4.33 16.52 5.05
CA LEU A 51 3.59 15.57 4.21
C LEU A 51 2.69 14.69 5.08
N VAL A 52 1.38 14.81 4.88
CA VAL A 52 0.38 13.88 5.38
C VAL A 52 0.16 12.80 4.32
N LYS A 53 0.45 11.55 4.66
CA LYS A 53 0.32 10.41 3.74
C LYS A 53 -1.14 10.04 3.54
N SER A 54 -1.46 9.51 2.36
CA SER A 54 -2.77 8.94 2.09
C SER A 54 -2.94 7.64 2.89
N ARG A 55 -4.08 7.45 3.55
CA ARG A 55 -4.38 6.20 4.26
C ARG A 55 -5.12 5.26 3.32
N VAL A 56 -4.55 4.09 3.09
CA VAL A 56 -5.02 3.15 2.08
C VAL A 56 -5.09 1.72 2.64
N TYR A 57 -6.08 0.96 2.19
CA TYR A 57 -6.02 -0.50 2.25
C TYR A 57 -5.22 -1.01 1.06
N ILE A 58 -4.35 -1.99 1.32
CA ILE A 58 -3.53 -2.63 0.31
C ILE A 58 -3.84 -4.12 0.21
N SER A 59 -3.57 -4.70 -0.94
CA SER A 59 -3.61 -6.14 -1.17
C SER A 59 -2.32 -6.60 -1.83
N LYS A 60 -1.86 -7.80 -1.49
CA LYS A 60 -0.76 -8.43 -2.23
C LYS A 60 -1.24 -8.70 -3.64
N THR A 61 -0.54 -8.17 -4.63
CA THR A 61 -0.58 -8.76 -5.95
C THR A 61 -0.02 -10.17 -5.86
N CYS A 62 -0.87 -11.15 -6.11
CA CYS A 62 -0.41 -12.46 -6.48
C CYS A 62 0.41 -12.29 -7.76
N LEU A 63 1.74 -12.22 -7.64
CA LEU A 63 2.63 -12.48 -8.75
C LEU A 63 2.32 -13.93 -9.14
N LYS A 64 1.54 -14.11 -10.21
CA LYS A 64 1.44 -15.42 -10.87
C LYS A 64 2.82 -15.69 -11.47
N LEU A 65 3.72 -16.23 -10.67
CA LEU A 65 4.86 -16.95 -11.19
C LEU A 65 4.25 -18.15 -11.93
N ASN A 66 4.52 -18.23 -13.23
CA ASN A 66 4.11 -19.38 -14.02
C ASN A 66 4.70 -20.63 -13.37
N GLY A 67 3.85 -21.43 -12.71
CA GLY A 67 4.21 -22.71 -12.09
C GLY A 67 4.00 -22.73 -10.57
N GLY A 68 2.81 -23.14 -10.14
CA GLY A 68 2.57 -23.57 -8.76
C GLY A 68 1.41 -22.83 -8.08
N SER A 69 0.20 -23.38 -8.21
CA SER A 69 -0.93 -23.03 -7.35
C SER A 69 -0.64 -23.56 -5.95
N PHE A 70 -0.62 -22.69 -4.93
CA PHE A 70 -0.80 -23.11 -3.54
C PHE A 70 -2.20 -22.73 -3.10
N ASN A 71 -2.99 -23.77 -2.79
CA ASN A 71 -4.31 -23.62 -2.17
C ASN A 71 -4.13 -23.38 -0.67
N TRP A 72 -4.94 -22.48 -0.12
CA TRP A 72 -5.13 -22.30 1.32
C TRP A 72 -6.01 -23.41 1.88
#